data_AF-F9GMC9-F1
#
_entry.id   AF-F9GMC9-F1
#
_cell.length_a   1.000
_cell.length_b   1.000
_cell.length_c   1.000
_cell.angle_alpha   90.00
_cell.angle_beta   90.00
_cell.angle_gamma   90.00
#
_symmetry.space_group_name_H-M   'P 1'
#
loop_
_entity.id
_entity.type
_entity.pdbx_description
1 polymer ?
#
loop_
_entity_poly.entity_id
_entity_poly.type
_entity_poly.pdbx_seq_one_letter_code
_entity_poly.pdbx_strand_id
1 'polypeptide(L)'
;MIAKRNMLKAQTLYDYIDSSKLYRNVVAKENRSTMNVTFITGNAELDAKFVAESTAAGLQALKGHKVLGGMRASIYNAMPQEGVETLISFMKKFEAENLPQ
;
A
#
# COMPACT_ATOMS: atom_id res chain seq x y z
N MET A 1 -20.60 -8.90 -8.55
CA MET A 1 -20.89 -8.25 -7.24
C MET A 1 -19.74 -7.33 -6.85
N ILE A 2 -20.03 -6.13 -6.36
CA ILE A 2 -19.03 -5.13 -5.93
C ILE A 2 -18.12 -5.69 -4.83
N ALA A 3 -18.67 -6.42 -3.86
CA ALA A 3 -17.92 -7.03 -2.76
C ALA A 3 -16.77 -7.96 -3.25
N LYS A 4 -17.02 -8.80 -4.27
CA LYS A 4 -15.99 -9.69 -4.83
C LYS A 4 -14.82 -8.92 -5.46
N ARG A 5 -15.09 -7.80 -6.15
CA ARG A 5 -14.04 -6.95 -6.74
C ARG A 5 -13.19 -6.28 -5.66
N ASN A 6 -13.84 -5.82 -4.60
CA ASN A 6 -13.15 -5.21 -3.47
C ASN A 6 -12.27 -6.21 -2.71
N MET A 7 -12.76 -7.42 -2.49
CA MET A 7 -11.97 -8.51 -1.92
C MET A 7 -10.73 -8.81 -2.77
N LEU A 8 -10.90 -8.92 -4.10
CA LEU A 8 -9.79 -9.18 -5.01
C LEU A 8 -8.73 -8.09 -4.93
N LYS A 9 -9.12 -6.81 -5.07
CA LYS A 9 -8.21 -5.65 -4.92
C LYS A 9 -7.42 -5.69 -3.61
N ALA A 10 -8.11 -5.89 -2.50
CA ALA A 10 -7.50 -5.93 -1.18
C ALA A 10 -6.53 -7.11 -1.07
N GLN A 11 -6.95 -8.29 -1.51
CA GLN A 11 -6.13 -9.50 -1.50
C GLN A 11 -4.85 -9.30 -2.33
N THR A 12 -4.95 -8.81 -3.58
CA THR A 12 -3.78 -8.55 -4.43
C THR A 12 -2.77 -7.63 -3.74
N LEU A 13 -3.25 -6.57 -3.07
CA LEU A 13 -2.36 -5.66 -2.36
C LEU A 13 -1.76 -6.28 -1.09
N TYR A 14 -2.56 -7.00 -0.30
CA TYR A 14 -2.07 -7.69 0.90
C TYR A 14 -1.08 -8.80 0.57
N ASP A 15 -1.29 -9.58 -0.49
CA ASP A 15 -0.39 -10.66 -0.92
C ASP A 15 0.99 -10.11 -1.25
N TYR A 16 1.05 -8.92 -1.88
CA TYR A 16 2.32 -8.25 -2.13
C TYR A 16 2.95 -7.68 -0.86
N ILE A 17 2.17 -7.02 0.01
CA ILE A 17 2.69 -6.51 1.30
C ILE A 17 3.24 -7.66 2.16
N ASP A 18 2.56 -8.80 2.22
CA ASP A 18 2.96 -9.95 3.04
C ASP A 18 4.19 -10.69 2.48
N SER A 19 4.50 -10.55 1.18
CA SER A 19 5.69 -11.13 0.54
C SER A 19 6.86 -10.16 0.41
N SER A 20 6.65 -8.88 0.72
CA SER A 20 7.68 -7.84 0.70
C SER A 20 8.68 -7.99 1.84
N LYS A 21 9.93 -7.60 1.58
CA LYS A 21 10.99 -7.45 2.58
C LYS A 21 10.98 -6.06 3.22
N LEU A 22 10.47 -5.06 2.50
CA LEU A 22 10.43 -3.66 2.95
C LEU A 22 9.11 -3.30 3.65
N TYR A 23 7.97 -3.70 3.08
CA TYR A 23 6.66 -3.31 3.60
C TYR A 23 6.12 -4.32 4.58
N ARG A 24 5.35 -3.83 5.56
CA ARG A 24 4.54 -4.68 6.44
C ARG A 24 3.24 -3.99 6.82
N ASN A 25 2.21 -4.79 7.07
CA ASN A 25 0.97 -4.35 7.69
C ASN A 25 0.97 -4.74 9.18
N VAL A 26 0.57 -3.83 10.07
CA VAL A 26 0.55 -4.05 11.54
C VAL A 26 -0.78 -4.58 12.08
N VAL A 27 -1.78 -4.73 11.22
CA VAL A 27 -3.12 -5.23 11.55
C VAL A 27 -3.13 -6.75 11.41
N ALA A 28 -3.70 -7.43 12.42
CA ALA A 28 -3.93 -8.87 12.38
C ALA A 28 -4.74 -9.27 11.14
N LYS A 29 -4.43 -10.41 10.52
CA LYS A 29 -4.94 -10.80 9.18
C LYS A 29 -6.47 -10.83 9.13
N GLU A 30 -7.09 -11.33 10.19
CA GLU A 30 -8.53 -11.42 10.43
C GLU A 30 -9.23 -10.05 10.53
N ASN A 31 -8.49 -8.98 10.85
CA ASN A 31 -9.01 -7.63 11.03
C ASN A 31 -8.68 -6.69 9.85
N ARG A 32 -8.06 -7.21 8.79
CA ARG A 32 -7.64 -6.43 7.64
C ARG A 32 -8.84 -5.89 6.87
N SER A 33 -8.87 -4.58 6.67
CA SER A 33 -9.92 -3.93 5.87
C SER A 33 -9.76 -4.26 4.39
N THR A 34 -10.88 -4.52 3.71
CA THR A 34 -10.94 -4.64 2.25
C THR A 34 -11.06 -3.29 1.53
N MET A 35 -11.21 -2.19 2.28
CA MET A 35 -11.38 -0.83 1.75
C MET A 35 -10.17 0.06 2.01
N ASN A 36 -9.50 -0.11 3.16
CA ASN A 36 -8.43 0.76 3.61
C ASN A 36 -7.22 -0.07 4.04
N VAL A 37 -6.30 -0.26 3.11
CA VAL A 37 -5.09 -1.05 3.34
C VAL A 37 -4.01 -0.14 3.89
N THR A 38 -3.54 -0.40 5.10
CA THR A 38 -2.42 0.32 5.71
C THR A 38 -1.13 -0.46 5.58
N PHE A 39 0.01 0.21 5.49
CA PHE A 39 1.32 -0.42 5.47
C PHE A 39 2.40 0.56 5.89
N ILE A 40 3.51 0.06 6.41
CA ILE A 40 4.67 0.83 6.87
C ILE A 40 5.94 0.18 6.34
N THR A 41 7.01 0.96 6.16
CA THR A 41 8.37 0.44 5.93
C THR A 41 9.09 0.11 7.24
N GLY A 42 8.60 0.64 8.36
CA GLY A 42 9.29 0.57 9.66
C GLY A 42 10.33 1.68 9.86
N ASN A 43 10.52 2.56 8.89
CA ASN A 43 11.38 3.74 8.98
C ASN A 43 10.59 4.99 8.52
N ALA A 44 10.50 6.00 9.38
CA ALA A 44 9.71 7.20 9.12
C ALA A 44 10.24 8.04 7.93
N GLU A 45 11.55 8.02 7.68
CA GLU A 45 12.16 8.70 6.53
C GLU A 45 11.83 7.99 5.22
N LEU A 46 11.86 6.66 5.21
CA LEU A 46 11.44 5.87 4.05
C LEU A 46 9.93 5.99 3.78
N ASP A 47 9.10 6.03 4.82
CA ASP A 47 7.67 6.30 4.67
C ASP A 47 7.43 7.70 4.05
N ALA A 48 8.17 8.72 4.51
CA ALA A 48 8.08 10.07 3.95
C ALA A 48 8.55 10.12 2.49
N LYS A 49 9.65 9.42 2.17
CA LYS A 49 10.19 9.28 0.81
C LYS A 49 9.19 8.60 -0.11
N PHE A 50 8.59 7.49 0.32
CA PHE A 50 7.55 6.77 -0.42
C PHE A 50 6.37 7.70 -0.76
N VAL A 51 5.87 8.47 0.20
CA VAL A 51 4.76 9.40 -0.01
C VAL A 51 5.12 10.49 -1.03
N ALA A 52 6.34 11.03 -0.98
CA ALA A 52 6.80 12.04 -1.93
C ALA A 52 6.92 11.47 -3.35
N GLU A 53 7.57 10.31 -3.51
CA GLU A 53 7.80 9.69 -4.82
C GLU A 53 6.52 9.15 -5.45
N SER A 54 5.64 8.54 -4.65
CA SER A 54 4.33 8.09 -5.13
C SER A 54 3.49 9.27 -5.62
N THR A 55 3.48 10.39 -4.89
CA THR A 55 2.81 11.62 -5.32
C THR A 55 3.38 12.14 -6.64
N ALA A 56 4.71 12.16 -6.79
CA ALA A 56 5.37 12.56 -8.04
C ALA A 56 5.06 11.60 -9.21
N ALA A 57 4.81 10.33 -8.93
CA ALA A 57 4.37 9.32 -9.90
C ALA A 57 2.85 9.35 -10.18
N GLY A 58 2.12 10.34 -9.64
CA GLY A 58 0.67 10.47 -9.82
C GLY A 58 -0.18 9.58 -8.90
N LEU A 59 0.44 8.83 -8.00
CA LEU A 59 -0.23 8.03 -6.96
C LEU A 59 -0.50 8.90 -5.73
N GLN A 60 -1.67 9.52 -5.70
CA GLN A 60 -2.02 10.51 -4.68
C GLN A 60 -2.68 9.90 -3.44
N ALA A 61 -2.71 10.70 -2.36
CA ALA A 61 -3.45 10.42 -1.12
C ALA A 61 -3.04 9.14 -0.38
N LEU A 62 -1.79 8.69 -0.52
CA LEU A 62 -1.25 7.50 0.15
C LEU A 62 -0.69 7.76 1.55
N LYS A 63 -0.59 9.02 2.00
CA LYS A 63 -0.08 9.35 3.33
C LYS A 63 -1.00 8.78 4.42
N GLY A 64 -0.43 8.01 5.34
CA GLY A 64 -1.11 7.44 6.48
C GLY A 64 -1.58 8.48 7.51
N HIS A 65 -2.25 8.01 8.56
CA HIS A 65 -2.76 8.89 9.61
C HIS A 65 -1.61 9.51 10.42
N LYS A 66 -1.74 10.79 10.81
CA LYS A 66 -0.67 11.54 11.52
C LYS A 66 -0.09 10.82 12.75
N VAL A 67 -0.94 10.07 13.46
CA VAL A 67 -0.56 9.33 14.68
C VAL A 67 0.12 7.99 14.38
N LEU A 68 -0.33 7.30 13.33
CA LEU A 68 0.15 5.95 12.99
C LEU A 68 1.36 5.97 12.06
N GLY A 69 1.58 7.08 11.34
CA GLY A 69 2.59 7.16 10.30
C GLY A 69 2.24 6.29 9.08
N GLY A 70 3.26 5.96 8.28
CA GLY A 70 3.14 5.04 7.16
C GLY A 70 2.27 5.51 6.01
N MET A 71 1.72 4.51 5.33
CA MET A 71 0.90 4.64 4.14
C MET A 71 -0.49 4.05 4.35
N ARG A 72 -1.47 4.60 3.63
CA ARG A 72 -2.85 4.11 3.56
C ARG A 72 -3.36 4.19 2.12
N ALA A 73 -3.65 3.03 1.53
CA ALA A 73 -4.33 2.92 0.26
C ALA A 73 -5.84 2.73 0.47
N SER A 74 -6.63 3.71 0.05
CA SER A 74 -8.09 3.64 0.07
C SER A 74 -8.61 3.12 -1.28
N ILE A 75 -9.07 1.86 -1.30
CA ILE A 75 -9.44 1.10 -2.50
C ILE A 75 -10.96 0.90 -2.63
N TYR A 76 -11.72 1.99 -2.42
CA TYR A 76 -13.19 2.02 -2.50
C TYR A 76 -13.76 1.51 -3.84
N ASN A 77 -15.08 1.38 -3.92
CA ASN A 77 -15.78 0.80 -5.08
C ASN A 77 -15.38 1.39 -6.44
N ALA A 78 -15.08 2.69 -6.50
CA ALA A 78 -14.68 3.38 -7.73
C ALA A 78 -13.21 3.16 -8.12
N MET A 79 -12.37 2.65 -7.20
CA MET A 79 -10.98 2.33 -7.51
C MET A 79 -10.91 1.07 -8.38
N PRO A 80 -10.36 1.15 -9.61
CA PRO A 80 -10.18 -0.01 -10.49
C PRO A 80 -9.08 -0.95 -9.98
N GLN A 81 -9.04 -2.18 -10.49
CA GLN A 81 -8.01 -3.17 -10.14
C GLN A 81 -6.64 -2.70 -10.64
N GLU A 82 -6.61 -2.11 -11.82
CA GLU A 82 -5.46 -1.53 -12.49
C GLU A 82 -4.79 -0.45 -11.64
N GLY A 83 -5.56 0.29 -10.82
CA GLY A 83 -5.01 1.24 -9.85
C GLY A 83 -4.22 0.56 -8.74
N VAL A 84 -4.68 -0.60 -8.27
CA VAL A 84 -3.95 -1.43 -7.29
C VAL A 84 -2.68 -2.01 -7.91
N GLU A 85 -2.76 -2.49 -9.14
CA GLU A 85 -1.60 -3.04 -9.87
C GLU A 85 -0.54 -1.97 -10.16
N THR A 86 -0.97 -0.75 -10.48
CA THR A 86 -0.08 0.41 -10.66
C THR A 86 0.63 0.74 -9.34
N LEU A 87 -0.11 0.75 -8.22
CA LEU A 87 0.48 0.93 -6.89
C LEU A 87 1.51 -0.16 -6.59
N ILE A 88 1.19 -1.44 -6.82
CA ILE A 88 2.11 -2.56 -6.58
C ILE A 88 3.38 -2.43 -7.43
N SER A 89 3.22 -2.02 -8.69
CA SER A 89 4.36 -1.82 -9.60
C SER A 89 5.29 -0.72 -9.10
N PHE A 90 4.74 0.39 -8.62
CA PHE A 90 5.50 1.43 -7.94
C PHE A 90 6.17 0.89 -6.66
N MET A 91 5.43 0.16 -5.82
CA MET A 91 5.97 -0.36 -4.57
C MET A 91 7.15 -1.32 -4.79
N LYS A 92 7.09 -2.18 -5.82
CA LYS A 92 8.19 -3.09 -6.22
C LYS A 92 9.44 -2.33 -6.64
N LYS A 93 9.26 -1.29 -7.45
CA LYS A 93 10.37 -0.42 -7.86
C LYS A 93 11.00 0.25 -6.64
N PHE A 94 10.18 0.88 -5.80
CA PHE A 94 10.64 1.56 -4.59
C PHE A 94 11.36 0.58 -3.64
N GLU A 95 10.84 -0.63 -3.47
CA GLU A 95 11.48 -1.66 -2.66
C GLU A 95 12.85 -2.05 -3.21
N ALA A 96 12.99 -2.28 -4.51
CA ALA A 96 14.26 -2.62 -5.13
C ALA A 96 15.31 -1.50 -5.00
N GLU A 97 14.88 -0.24 -5.00
CA GLU A 97 15.77 0.93 -4.89
C GLU A 97 16.16 1.27 -3.44
N ASN A 98 15.47 0.71 -2.44
CA ASN A 98 15.64 1.08 -1.04
C ASN A 98 15.91 -0.10 -0.09
N LEU A 99 15.98 -1.33 -0.59
CA LEU A 99 16.47 -2.46 0.20
C LEU A 99 17.99 -2.36 0.39
N PRO A 100 18.52 -2.66 1.60
CA PRO A 100 19.95 -2.85 1.78
C PRO A 100 20.43 -3.96 0.84
N GLN A 101 21.48 -3.68 0.07
CA GLN A 101 22.17 -4.72 -0.71
C GLN A 101 22.93 -5.69 0.19
#